data_AF-A0A9P6HYL9-F1
#
_entry.id   AF-A0A9P6HYL9-F1
#
_cell.length_a   1.000
_cell.length_b   1.000
_cell.length_c   1.000
_cell.angle_alpha   90.00
_cell.angle_beta   90.00
_cell.angle_gamma   90.00
#
_symmetry.space_group_name_H-M   'P 1'
#
loop_
_entity.id
_entity.type
_entity.pdbx_description
1 polymer ?
#
loop_
_entity_poly.entity_id
_entity_poly.type
_entity_poly.pdbx_seq_one_letter_code
_entity_poly.pdbx_strand_id
1 'polypeptide(L)'
;MPTIINGYPTRRRRRYTPEETLTRAAYLIRHPSILTLRDVAWTLYLLYVAYVTYFTLRSIAFLVFEADGRRRWTEPPEEWGTPPPGWKMGWRLSFWLLRTMVWRRLGAWVYEVFSRGAPGGKLKMTLGLPVGAVMNCADNSGARNLYIISVKGTGARLNRLPAGGVGDMVMATVKKGKPELRKKVHPAVIVRQSKPWKRFDGVFLYFEDNAGVIVNPKGEMKGSAITGPVGKEAAELWPRIASNSGVVM
;
A
#
# COMPACT_ATOMS: atom_id res chain seq x y z
N MET A 1 -21.81 35.27 -19.91
CA MET A 1 -21.79 36.68 -20.31
C MET A 1 -22.78 37.45 -19.44
N PRO A 2 -22.46 38.63 -18.91
CA PRO A 2 -23.45 39.47 -18.25
C PRO A 2 -24.39 40.05 -19.30
N THR A 3 -25.70 39.99 -19.06
CA THR A 3 -26.70 40.55 -19.95
C THR A 3 -26.71 42.07 -19.79
N ILE A 4 -26.39 42.80 -20.86
CA ILE A 4 -26.49 44.26 -20.91
C ILE A 4 -27.91 44.59 -21.40
N ILE A 5 -28.65 45.34 -20.61
CA ILE A 5 -29.92 45.94 -21.02
C ILE A 5 -29.83 47.43 -20.66
N ASN A 6 -30.03 48.32 -21.64
CA ASN A 6 -29.92 49.78 -21.52
C ASN A 6 -28.56 50.30 -20.99
N GLY A 7 -27.45 49.68 -21.40
CA GLY A 7 -26.10 50.24 -21.20
C GLY A 7 -25.50 50.16 -19.80
N TYR A 8 -26.21 49.61 -18.80
CA TYR A 8 -25.68 49.43 -17.45
C TYR A 8 -25.58 47.95 -17.04
N PRO A 9 -24.48 47.51 -16.40
CA PRO A 9 -24.36 46.16 -15.87
C PRO A 9 -25.29 46.02 -14.65
N THR A 10 -26.42 45.33 -14.81
CA THR A 10 -27.35 45.12 -13.70
C THR A 10 -26.79 44.11 -12.71
N ARG A 11 -26.60 44.53 -11.47
CA ARG A 11 -26.02 43.75 -10.35
C ARG A 11 -27.03 42.82 -9.64
N ARG A 12 -28.11 42.38 -10.32
CA ARG A 12 -29.10 41.48 -9.71
C ARG A 12 -28.81 40.03 -10.08
N ARG A 13 -28.53 39.19 -9.09
CA ARG A 13 -28.46 37.72 -9.23
C ARG A 13 -29.84 37.20 -9.66
N ARG A 14 -30.07 37.06 -10.98
CA ARG A 14 -31.22 36.32 -11.53
C ARG A 14 -31.03 34.83 -11.22
N ARG A 15 -32.05 34.16 -10.66
CA ARG A 15 -32.09 32.68 -10.60
C ARG A 15 -32.40 32.18 -12.02
N TYR A 16 -31.59 31.25 -12.50
CA TYR A 16 -31.77 30.65 -13.82
C TYR A 16 -32.99 29.72 -13.82
N THR A 17 -33.68 29.64 -14.96
CA THR A 17 -34.71 28.61 -15.15
C THR A 17 -34.05 27.23 -15.28
N PRO A 18 -34.78 26.12 -15.05
CA PRO A 18 -34.24 24.77 -15.19
C PRO A 18 -33.64 24.50 -16.58
N GLU A 19 -34.28 25.01 -17.64
CA GLU A 19 -33.81 24.91 -19.03
C GLU A 19 -32.52 25.69 -19.29
N GLU A 20 -32.42 26.92 -18.77
CA GLU A 20 -31.20 27.74 -18.81
C GLU A 20 -30.04 27.05 -18.06
N THR A 21 -30.34 26.31 -16.99
CA THR A 21 -29.35 25.56 -16.19
C THR A 21 -28.79 24.37 -16.95
N LEU A 22 -29.68 23.58 -17.58
CA LEU A 22 -29.30 22.43 -18.41
C LEU A 22 -28.48 22.86 -19.63
N THR A 23 -28.87 23.95 -20.29
CA THR A 23 -28.16 24.49 -21.46
C THR A 23 -26.74 24.92 -21.10
N ARG A 24 -26.53 25.50 -19.92
CA ARG A 24 -25.18 25.87 -19.44
C ARG A 24 -24.32 24.68 -19.07
N ALA A 25 -24.91 23.64 -18.48
CA ALA A 25 -24.20 22.40 -18.20
C ALA A 25 -23.74 21.72 -19.51
N ALA A 26 -24.63 21.67 -20.51
CA ALA A 26 -24.31 21.14 -21.83
C ALA A 26 -23.23 21.95 -22.56
N TYR A 27 -23.21 23.29 -22.39
CA TYR A 27 -22.21 24.17 -22.98
C TYR A 27 -20.79 23.90 -22.45
N LEU A 28 -20.65 23.61 -21.15
CA LEU A 28 -19.36 23.24 -20.53
C LEU A 28 -18.82 21.90 -21.06
N ILE A 29 -19.70 20.97 -21.39
CA ILE A 29 -19.34 19.67 -21.98
C ILE A 29 -18.88 19.85 -23.45
N ARG A 30 -19.50 20.79 -24.17
CA ARG A 30 -19.21 21.05 -25.59
C ARG A 30 -17.99 21.95 -25.83
N HIS A 31 -17.57 22.73 -24.82
CA HIS A 31 -16.42 23.64 -24.87
C HIS A 31 -15.49 23.43 -23.65
N PRO A 32 -14.69 22.35 -23.62
CA PRO A 32 -13.84 22.02 -22.47
C PRO A 32 -12.71 23.03 -22.21
N SER A 33 -12.38 23.88 -23.18
CA SER A 33 -11.38 24.95 -23.05
C SER A 33 -11.75 26.04 -22.04
N ILE A 34 -13.00 26.06 -21.56
CA ILE A 34 -13.50 27.03 -20.58
C ILE A 34 -13.23 26.55 -19.14
N LEU A 35 -12.98 25.25 -18.94
CA LEU A 35 -12.70 24.70 -17.62
C LEU A 35 -11.27 25.05 -17.20
N THR A 36 -11.14 25.78 -16.09
CA THR A 36 -9.82 26.06 -15.53
C THR A 36 -9.29 24.80 -14.83
N LEU A 37 -7.96 24.67 -14.74
CA LEU A 37 -7.30 23.58 -14.00
C LEU A 37 -7.83 23.48 -12.55
N ARG A 38 -8.17 24.64 -11.96
CA ARG A 38 -8.77 24.75 -10.63
C ARG A 38 -10.14 24.06 -10.58
N ASP A 39 -11.01 24.29 -11.58
CA ASP A 39 -12.36 23.71 -11.62
C ASP A 39 -12.31 22.19 -11.84
N VAL A 40 -11.38 21.72 -12.67
CA VAL A 40 -11.12 20.28 -12.86
C VAL A 40 -10.61 19.65 -11.57
N ALA A 41 -9.64 20.29 -10.90
CA ALA A 41 -9.09 19.81 -9.63
C ALA A 41 -10.17 19.74 -8.52
N TRP A 42 -11.03 20.75 -8.41
CA TRP A 42 -12.14 20.75 -7.45
C TRP A 42 -13.18 19.68 -7.77
N THR A 43 -13.49 19.45 -9.05
CA THR A 43 -14.44 18.42 -9.45
C THR A 43 -13.90 17.02 -9.15
N LEU A 44 -12.63 16.75 -9.46
CA LEU A 44 -11.96 15.50 -9.11
C LEU A 44 -11.86 15.30 -7.59
N TYR A 45 -11.62 16.37 -6.83
CA TYR A 45 -11.62 16.32 -5.37
C TYR A 45 -13.01 15.96 -4.81
N LEU A 46 -14.08 16.56 -5.32
CA LEU A 46 -15.45 16.23 -4.89
C LEU A 46 -15.84 14.78 -5.26
N LEU A 47 -15.47 14.31 -6.45
CA LEU A 47 -15.66 12.91 -6.85
C LEU A 47 -14.86 11.95 -5.95
N TYR A 48 -13.63 12.32 -5.58
CA TYR A 48 -12.81 11.56 -4.65
C TYR A 48 -13.44 11.51 -3.25
N VAL A 49 -13.92 12.64 -2.73
CA VAL A 49 -14.64 12.68 -1.43
C VAL A 49 -15.88 11.81 -1.48
N ALA A 50 -16.71 11.92 -2.52
CA ALA A 50 -17.91 11.09 -2.69
C ALA A 50 -17.57 9.59 -2.78
N TYR A 51 -16.52 9.24 -3.52
CA TYR A 51 -16.02 7.87 -3.65
C TYR A 51 -15.55 7.32 -2.30
N VAL A 52 -14.75 8.09 -1.54
CA VAL A 52 -14.26 7.70 -0.21
C VAL A 52 -15.42 7.55 0.78
N THR A 53 -16.40 8.45 0.74
CA THR A 53 -17.61 8.35 1.58
C THR A 53 -18.41 7.10 1.22
N TYR A 54 -18.66 6.84 -0.06
CA TYR A 54 -19.37 5.64 -0.51
C TYR A 54 -18.64 4.36 -0.10
N PHE A 55 -17.33 4.27 -0.32
CA PHE A 55 -16.56 3.09 0.04
C PHE A 55 -16.47 2.88 1.55
N THR A 56 -16.35 3.96 2.33
CA THR A 56 -16.39 3.92 3.79
C THR A 56 -17.76 3.43 4.28
N LEU A 57 -18.85 3.98 3.75
CA LEU A 57 -20.21 3.56 4.08
C LEU A 57 -20.48 2.11 3.68
N ARG A 58 -20.01 1.67 2.50
CA ARG A 58 -20.10 0.28 2.06
C ARG A 58 -19.27 -0.67 2.92
N SER A 59 -18.09 -0.25 3.37
CA SER A 59 -17.23 -1.04 4.26
C SER A 59 -17.82 -1.12 5.67
N ILE A 60 -18.41 -0.04 6.16
CA ILE A 60 -19.18 -0.02 7.40
C ILE A 60 -20.39 -0.94 7.25
N ALA A 61 -21.16 -0.85 6.16
CA ALA A 61 -22.28 -1.74 5.90
C ALA A 61 -21.83 -3.21 5.85
N PHE A 62 -20.73 -3.53 5.16
CA PHE A 62 -20.18 -4.89 5.11
C PHE A 62 -19.77 -5.41 6.50
N LEU A 63 -19.12 -4.56 7.32
CA LEU A 63 -18.75 -4.89 8.71
C LEU A 63 -19.96 -4.98 9.65
N VAL A 64 -21.05 -4.27 9.34
CA VAL A 64 -22.30 -4.25 10.11
C VAL A 64 -23.24 -5.40 9.71
N PHE A 65 -23.18 -5.90 8.47
CA PHE A 65 -24.12 -6.88 7.94
C PHE A 65 -23.57 -8.31 7.81
N GLU A 66 -22.26 -8.52 7.70
CA GLU A 66 -21.67 -9.87 7.57
C GLU A 66 -21.04 -10.41 8.86
N ALA A 67 -21.09 -9.61 9.93
CA ALA A 67 -20.78 -10.04 11.30
C ALA A 67 -22.06 -10.57 11.99
N ASP A 68 -22.39 -11.81 11.65
CA ASP A 68 -23.19 -12.79 12.39
C ASP A 68 -24.71 -12.63 12.49
N GLY A 69 -25.38 -13.66 11.97
CA GLY A 69 -26.74 -14.06 12.34
C GLY A 69 -26.91 -14.49 13.81
N ARG A 70 -26.28 -13.82 14.79
CA ARG A 70 -26.58 -14.00 16.22
C ARG A 70 -26.36 -12.71 17.02
N ARG A 71 -27.43 -12.33 17.74
CA ARG A 71 -27.60 -11.29 18.80
C ARG A 71 -27.88 -9.86 18.33
N ARG A 72 -28.94 -9.28 18.93
CA ARG A 72 -29.38 -7.90 18.73
C ARG A 72 -28.33 -6.95 19.32
N TRP A 73 -27.97 -5.94 18.53
CA TRP A 73 -26.91 -4.95 18.75
C TRP A 73 -27.15 -3.97 19.91
N THR A 74 -28.12 -4.22 20.79
CA THR A 74 -28.51 -3.32 21.89
C THR A 74 -27.95 -3.75 23.25
N GLU A 75 -27.27 -4.89 23.33
CA GLU A 75 -26.82 -5.46 24.61
C GLU A 75 -25.29 -5.43 24.69
N PRO A 76 -24.69 -4.59 25.57
CA PRO A 76 -23.25 -4.57 25.78
C PRO A 76 -22.76 -5.87 26.46
N PRO A 77 -21.46 -6.21 26.36
CA PRO A 77 -20.87 -7.34 27.08
C PRO A 77 -21.05 -7.20 28.60
N GLU A 78 -21.31 -8.30 29.30
CA GLU A 78 -21.68 -8.33 30.73
C GLU A 78 -20.61 -7.71 31.65
N GLU A 79 -19.36 -7.74 31.20
CA GLU A 79 -18.17 -7.15 31.83
C GLU A 79 -18.10 -5.60 31.81
N TRP A 80 -18.88 -4.93 30.95
CA TRP A 80 -18.75 -3.48 30.72
C TRP A 80 -19.74 -2.64 31.56
N GLY A 81 -20.64 -3.29 32.29
CA GLY A 81 -21.70 -2.64 33.05
C GLY A 81 -22.69 -1.86 32.18
N THR A 82 -23.75 -1.33 32.81
CA THR A 82 -24.69 -0.44 32.10
C THR A 82 -24.05 0.93 31.90
N PRO A 83 -24.11 1.52 30.68
CA PRO A 83 -23.60 2.87 30.46
C PRO A 83 -24.29 3.87 31.40
N PRO A 84 -23.58 4.93 31.86
CA PRO A 84 -24.15 5.92 32.77
C PRO A 84 -25.43 6.54 32.20
N PRO A 85 -26.46 6.82 33.03
CA PRO A 85 -27.69 7.45 32.56
C PRO A 85 -27.40 8.78 31.83
N GLY A 86 -27.82 8.87 30.56
CA GLY A 86 -27.63 10.07 29.73
C GLY A 86 -26.44 10.04 28.77
N TRP A 87 -25.67 8.95 28.70
CA TRP A 87 -24.58 8.81 27.74
C TRP A 87 -25.12 8.76 26.29
N LYS A 88 -24.77 9.76 25.48
CA LYS A 88 -25.04 9.81 24.03
C LYS A 88 -23.71 10.01 23.30
N MET A 89 -23.43 9.19 22.29
CA MET A 89 -22.31 9.43 21.37
C MET A 89 -22.52 10.79 20.67
N GLY A 90 -21.86 11.83 21.19
CA GLY A 90 -22.05 13.19 20.69
C GLY A 90 -21.46 13.36 19.30
N TRP A 91 -22.15 14.09 18.43
CA TRP A 91 -21.71 14.41 17.06
C TRP A 91 -20.25 14.86 16.97
N ARG A 92 -19.76 15.61 17.97
CA ARG A 92 -18.36 16.05 18.07
C ARG A 92 -17.35 14.90 18.10
N LEU A 93 -17.63 13.83 18.85
CA LEU A 93 -16.73 12.68 18.96
C LEU A 93 -16.74 11.85 17.67
N SER A 94 -17.91 11.68 17.06
CA SER A 94 -18.06 11.01 15.76
C SER A 94 -17.33 11.77 14.64
N PHE A 95 -17.45 13.09 14.56
CA PHE A 95 -16.72 13.92 13.59
C PHE A 95 -15.21 13.89 13.83
N TRP A 96 -14.77 13.88 15.09
CA TRP A 96 -13.35 13.80 15.43
C TRP A 96 -12.73 12.44 15.02
N LEU A 97 -13.43 11.34 15.30
CA LEU A 97 -13.01 10.00 14.86
C LEU A 97 -12.99 9.87 13.34
N LEU A 98 -14.04 10.35 12.66
CA LEU A 98 -14.10 10.33 11.20
C LEU A 98 -12.97 11.16 10.57
N ARG A 99 -12.73 12.36 11.12
CA ARG A 99 -11.63 13.24 10.70
C ARG A 99 -10.27 12.56 10.87
N THR A 100 -9.99 11.95 12.02
CA THR A 100 -8.70 11.28 12.26
C THR A 100 -8.50 10.07 11.35
N MET A 101 -9.55 9.29 11.07
CA MET A 101 -9.49 8.18 10.12
C MET A 101 -9.24 8.66 8.68
N VAL A 102 -9.93 9.71 8.24
CA VAL A 102 -9.73 10.31 6.91
C VAL A 102 -8.33 10.87 6.77
N TRP A 103 -7.82 11.63 7.75
CA TRP A 103 -6.45 12.16 7.71
C TRP A 103 -5.39 11.07 7.73
N ARG A 104 -5.57 9.98 8.49
CA ARG A 104 -4.65 8.83 8.45
C ARG A 104 -4.66 8.14 7.09
N ARG A 105 -5.85 7.99 6.47
CA ARG A 105 -5.96 7.36 5.15
C ARG A 105 -5.39 8.24 4.04
N LEU A 106 -5.64 9.54 4.10
CA LEU A 106 -5.13 10.51 3.14
C LEU A 106 -3.61 10.63 3.27
N GLY A 107 -3.07 10.66 4.49
CA GLY A 107 -1.63 10.64 4.75
C GLY A 107 -0.95 9.37 4.22
N ALA A 108 -1.57 8.20 4.42
CA ALA A 108 -1.07 6.95 3.85
C ALA A 108 -1.11 6.96 2.31
N TRP A 109 -2.19 7.48 1.71
CA TRP A 109 -2.31 7.57 0.26
C TRP A 109 -1.31 8.58 -0.35
N VAL A 110 -1.14 9.75 0.25
CA VAL A 110 -0.11 10.73 -0.12
C VAL A 110 1.27 10.08 -0.03
N TYR A 111 1.57 9.41 1.09
CA TYR A 111 2.82 8.68 1.24
C TYR A 111 2.99 7.63 0.13
N GLU A 112 2.00 6.78 -0.13
CA GLU A 112 2.07 5.76 -1.20
C GLU A 112 2.26 6.36 -2.60
N VAL A 113 1.58 7.47 -2.93
CA VAL A 113 1.65 8.11 -4.25
C VAL A 113 3.00 8.80 -4.46
N PHE A 114 3.47 9.56 -3.48
CA PHE A 114 4.74 10.29 -3.58
C PHE A 114 5.96 9.42 -3.27
N SER A 115 5.78 8.24 -2.64
CA SER A 115 6.85 7.26 -2.42
C SER A 115 6.98 6.24 -3.55
N ARG A 116 6.08 6.24 -4.55
CA ARG A 116 6.26 5.46 -5.79
C ARG A 116 7.48 5.98 -6.54
N GLY A 117 8.58 5.23 -6.48
CA GLY A 117 9.85 5.59 -7.11
C GLY A 117 10.76 6.47 -6.25
N ALA A 118 10.44 6.67 -4.96
CA ALA A 118 11.40 7.26 -4.03
C ALA A 118 12.58 6.29 -3.81
N PRO A 119 13.83 6.78 -3.66
CA PRO A 119 14.97 5.95 -3.32
C PRO A 119 14.66 5.15 -2.05
N GLY A 120 14.68 3.82 -2.14
CA GLY A 120 14.34 2.90 -1.04
C GLY A 120 12.90 2.37 -1.02
N GLY A 121 12.03 2.76 -1.96
CA GLY A 121 10.67 2.23 -2.10
C GLY A 121 10.57 1.07 -3.09
N LYS A 122 10.20 -0.13 -2.61
CA LYS A 122 10.03 -1.32 -3.47
C LYS A 122 8.70 -1.26 -4.25
N LEU A 123 8.76 -1.47 -5.57
CA LEU A 123 7.55 -1.64 -6.40
C LEU A 123 6.86 -2.99 -6.12
N LYS A 124 5.53 -3.00 -6.21
CA LYS A 124 4.74 -4.23 -6.03
C LYS A 124 5.05 -5.22 -7.14
N MET A 125 5.45 -6.43 -6.76
CA MET A 125 5.78 -7.53 -7.66
C MET A 125 5.09 -8.82 -7.23
N THR A 126 5.12 -9.84 -8.10
CA THR A 126 4.65 -11.19 -7.77
C THR A 126 5.51 -11.79 -6.65
N LEU A 127 4.87 -12.24 -5.57
CA LEU A 127 5.55 -12.87 -4.45
C LEU A 127 5.73 -14.36 -4.74
N GLY A 128 6.98 -14.84 -4.70
CA GLY A 128 7.34 -16.21 -5.04
C GLY A 128 7.68 -17.11 -3.86
N LEU A 129 7.93 -16.53 -2.68
CA LEU A 129 8.49 -17.22 -1.53
C LEU A 129 7.60 -17.06 -0.29
N PRO A 130 6.62 -17.96 -0.07
CA PRO A 130 5.84 -17.98 1.17
C PRO A 130 6.68 -18.45 2.36
N VAL A 131 6.18 -18.20 3.57
CA VAL A 131 6.70 -18.83 4.80
C VAL A 131 6.76 -20.35 4.62
N GLY A 132 7.86 -20.96 5.05
CA GLY A 132 8.14 -22.38 4.84
C GLY A 132 9.00 -22.69 3.61
N ALA A 133 9.16 -21.74 2.68
CA ALA A 133 10.05 -21.91 1.54
C ALA A 133 11.52 -22.03 1.96
N VAL A 134 12.27 -22.88 1.26
CA VAL A 134 13.72 -23.01 1.38
C VAL A 134 14.35 -22.41 0.13
N MET A 135 15.31 -21.49 0.33
CA MET A 135 16.08 -20.88 -0.75
C MET A 135 17.58 -21.12 -0.52
N ASN A 136 18.36 -21.01 -1.60
CA ASN A 136 19.81 -21.10 -1.54
C ASN A 136 20.40 -19.87 -0.84
N CYS A 137 21.51 -20.05 -0.14
CA CYS A 137 22.29 -18.92 0.34
C CYS A 137 23.30 -18.51 -0.73
N ALA A 138 23.22 -17.26 -1.19
CA ALA A 138 24.09 -16.73 -2.23
C ALA A 138 25.38 -16.09 -1.68
N ASP A 139 25.54 -15.98 -0.36
CA ASP A 139 26.72 -15.38 0.26
C ASP A 139 27.78 -16.39 0.68
N ASN A 140 28.98 -15.90 0.95
CA ASN A 140 30.10 -16.70 1.47
C ASN A 140 30.13 -16.80 3.02
N SER A 141 29.02 -16.53 3.72
CA SER A 141 28.98 -16.60 5.20
C SER A 141 29.16 -18.03 5.75
N GLY A 142 28.91 -19.04 4.89
CA GLY A 142 28.99 -20.46 5.23
C GLY A 142 27.62 -21.11 5.49
N ALA A 143 26.52 -20.38 5.25
CA ALA A 143 25.20 -20.98 5.09
C ALA A 143 25.05 -21.56 3.67
N ARG A 144 24.30 -22.66 3.52
CA ARG A 144 23.96 -23.24 2.20
C ARG A 144 22.48 -23.06 1.87
N ASN A 145 21.60 -23.27 2.84
CA ASN A 145 20.15 -23.18 2.65
C ASN A 145 19.51 -22.34 3.76
N LEU A 146 18.64 -21.43 3.35
CA LEU A 146 17.86 -20.53 4.21
C LEU A 146 16.39 -20.97 4.19
N TYR A 147 15.82 -21.19 5.36
CA TYR A 147 14.40 -21.52 5.54
C TYR A 147 13.65 -20.30 6.07
N ILE A 148 12.65 -19.83 5.33
CA ILE A 148 11.91 -18.61 5.63
C ILE A 148 10.87 -18.88 6.72
N ILE A 149 10.90 -18.05 7.78
CA ILE A 149 9.99 -18.12 8.92
C ILE A 149 8.98 -16.97 8.89
N SER A 150 9.42 -15.77 8.51
CA SER A 150 8.54 -14.62 8.38
C SER A 150 9.09 -13.61 7.38
N VAL A 151 8.23 -12.72 6.90
CA VAL A 151 8.55 -11.67 5.94
C VAL A 151 8.26 -10.32 6.59
N LYS A 152 9.24 -9.41 6.62
CA LYS A 152 9.05 -8.07 7.21
C LYS A 152 8.11 -7.23 6.34
N GLY A 153 7.34 -6.36 6.99
CA GLY A 153 6.43 -5.44 6.31
C GLY A 153 5.14 -6.08 5.77
N THR A 154 4.90 -7.36 6.06
CA THR A 154 3.66 -8.04 5.63
C THR A 154 2.51 -7.74 6.58
N GLY A 155 1.36 -7.31 6.04
CA GLY A 155 0.16 -7.07 6.84
C GLY A 155 -0.59 -8.36 7.22
N ALA A 156 -1.34 -8.30 8.32
CA ALA A 156 -2.16 -9.41 8.81
C ALA A 156 -3.38 -9.64 7.91
N ARG A 157 -3.64 -10.90 7.54
CA ARG A 157 -4.89 -11.34 6.92
C ARG A 157 -5.13 -12.80 7.27
N LEU A 158 -6.37 -13.12 7.63
CA LEU A 158 -6.78 -14.48 7.97
C LEU A 158 -6.47 -15.45 6.81
N ASN A 159 -5.91 -16.61 7.14
CA ASN A 159 -5.56 -17.70 6.22
C ASN A 159 -4.57 -17.33 5.09
N ARG A 160 -3.93 -16.16 5.13
CA ARG A 160 -2.91 -15.79 4.15
C ARG A 160 -1.52 -16.07 4.71
N LEU A 161 -0.77 -16.92 4.02
CA LEU A 161 0.65 -17.08 4.30
C LEU A 161 1.40 -15.80 3.91
N PRO A 162 2.22 -15.22 4.81
CA PRO A 162 3.14 -14.16 4.42
C PRO A 162 4.08 -14.66 3.34
N ALA A 163 4.33 -13.84 2.32
CA ALA A 163 5.20 -14.18 1.22
C ALA A 163 6.08 -12.99 0.84
N GLY A 164 7.29 -13.29 0.40
CA GLY A 164 8.26 -12.31 -0.07
C GLY A 164 8.60 -12.51 -1.54
N GLY A 165 9.19 -11.48 -2.13
CA GLY A 165 9.88 -11.53 -3.40
C GLY A 165 11.21 -10.80 -3.35
N VAL A 166 11.84 -10.65 -4.52
CA VAL A 166 13.17 -10.00 -4.66
C VAL A 166 13.21 -8.65 -3.95
N GLY A 167 14.23 -8.43 -3.11
CA GLY A 167 14.42 -7.22 -2.32
C GLY A 167 13.71 -7.19 -0.97
N ASP A 168 12.84 -8.16 -0.64
CA ASP A 168 12.21 -8.21 0.69
C ASP A 168 13.17 -8.76 1.75
N MET A 169 13.12 -8.17 2.94
CA MET A 169 13.78 -8.70 4.12
C MET A 169 12.90 -9.76 4.80
N VAL A 170 13.47 -10.94 5.00
CA VAL A 170 12.84 -12.10 5.64
C VAL A 170 13.61 -12.51 6.88
N MET A 171 12.93 -13.13 7.84
CA MET A 171 13.59 -13.84 8.93
C MET A 171 13.74 -15.30 8.51
N ALA A 172 14.97 -15.80 8.55
CA ALA A 172 15.29 -17.14 8.10
C ALA A 172 16.15 -17.91 9.11
N THR A 173 16.10 -19.24 9.04
CA THR A 173 17.03 -20.13 9.74
C THR A 173 17.90 -20.88 8.76
N VAL A 174 19.15 -21.13 9.13
CA VAL A 174 20.05 -21.94 8.32
C VAL A 174 19.77 -23.42 8.56
N LYS A 175 19.32 -24.14 7.53
CA LYS A 175 19.06 -25.59 7.63
C LYS A 175 20.33 -26.40 7.40
N LYS A 176 21.11 -26.03 6.37
CA LYS A 176 22.39 -26.64 6.00
C LYS A 176 23.46 -25.54 5.96
N GLY A 177 24.63 -25.79 6.56
CA GLY A 177 25.73 -24.82 6.65
C GLY A 177 26.58 -25.01 7.90
N LYS A 178 27.45 -24.03 8.21
CA LYS A 178 28.29 -24.01 9.42
C LYS A 178 27.46 -24.20 10.70
N PRO A 179 27.89 -25.04 11.66
CA PRO A 179 27.15 -25.30 12.90
C PRO A 179 26.78 -24.04 13.69
N GLU A 180 27.65 -23.04 13.71
CA GLU A 180 27.46 -21.78 14.44
C GLU A 180 26.28 -20.93 13.96
N LEU A 181 25.93 -21.05 12.67
CA LEU A 181 24.85 -20.32 12.03
C LEU A 181 23.51 -21.04 12.16
N ARG A 182 23.53 -22.37 12.35
CA ARG A 182 22.34 -23.20 12.47
C ARG A 182 21.64 -22.95 13.80
N LYS A 183 20.36 -23.30 13.88
CA LYS A 183 19.51 -23.18 15.09
C LYS A 183 19.35 -21.74 15.62
N LYS A 184 19.74 -20.73 14.84
CA LYS A 184 19.55 -19.30 15.14
C LYS A 184 18.73 -18.65 14.03
N VAL A 185 17.95 -17.65 14.39
CA VAL A 185 17.17 -16.84 13.44
C VAL A 185 18.05 -15.68 12.98
N HIS A 186 18.18 -15.52 11.67
CA HIS A 186 18.93 -14.43 11.05
C HIS A 186 18.02 -13.65 10.10
N PRO A 187 18.19 -12.32 10.00
CA PRO A 187 17.62 -11.57 8.90
C PRO A 187 18.32 -11.98 7.59
N ALA A 188 17.55 -12.03 6.51
CA ALA A 188 18.07 -12.29 5.17
C ALA A 188 17.29 -11.44 4.14
N VAL A 189 17.90 -11.15 3.00
CA VAL A 189 17.25 -10.48 1.86
C VAL A 189 17.18 -11.45 0.70
N ILE A 190 16.02 -11.50 0.04
CA ILE A 190 15.82 -12.29 -1.18
C ILE A 190 16.48 -11.56 -2.35
N VAL A 191 17.42 -12.22 -3.05
CA VAL A 191 18.15 -11.63 -4.20
C VAL A 191 17.74 -12.22 -5.54
N ARG A 192 17.25 -13.46 -5.55
CA ARG A 192 16.78 -14.17 -6.75
C ARG A 192 15.47 -14.89 -6.46
N GLN A 193 14.60 -14.94 -7.47
CA GLN A 193 13.29 -15.57 -7.43
C GLN A 193 13.03 -16.32 -8.74
N SER A 194 12.63 -17.58 -8.62
CA SER A 194 12.27 -18.44 -9.76
C SER A 194 10.86 -18.17 -10.29
N LYS A 195 9.94 -17.70 -9.44
CA LYS A 195 8.60 -17.27 -9.87
C LYS A 195 8.70 -15.99 -10.70
N PRO A 196 8.20 -15.93 -11.95
CA PRO A 196 8.29 -14.74 -12.77
C PRO A 196 7.55 -13.53 -12.19
N TRP A 197 8.12 -12.34 -12.36
CA TRP A 197 7.46 -11.07 -12.07
C TRP A 197 7.61 -10.10 -13.25
N LYS A 198 6.71 -9.13 -13.29
CA LYS A 198 6.64 -8.11 -14.34
C LYS A 198 7.33 -6.83 -13.87
N ARG A 199 8.23 -6.29 -14.69
CA ARG A 199 8.85 -4.97 -14.51
C ARG A 199 8.00 -3.86 -15.13
N PHE A 200 8.33 -2.61 -14.79
CA PHE A 200 7.56 -1.45 -15.27
C PHE A 200 7.64 -1.28 -16.80
N ASP A 201 8.76 -1.66 -17.40
CA ASP A 201 8.96 -1.72 -18.86
C ASP A 201 8.10 -2.79 -19.57
N GLY A 202 7.41 -3.63 -18.80
CA GLY A 202 6.52 -4.67 -19.31
C GLY A 202 7.18 -6.04 -19.45
N VAL A 203 8.49 -6.16 -19.24
CA VAL A 203 9.23 -7.41 -19.37
C VAL A 203 8.94 -8.32 -18.18
N PHE A 204 8.74 -9.61 -18.46
CA PHE A 204 8.69 -10.65 -17.42
C PHE A 204 10.09 -11.23 -17.22
N LEU A 205 10.56 -11.25 -15.98
CA LEU A 205 11.87 -11.78 -15.62
C LEU A 205 11.72 -12.85 -14.54
N TYR A 206 12.60 -13.84 -14.58
CA TYR A 206 12.75 -14.89 -13.57
C TYR A 206 14.20 -15.38 -13.51
N PHE A 207 14.60 -15.92 -12.38
CA PHE A 207 15.90 -16.55 -12.19
C PHE A 207 15.78 -18.08 -12.22
N GLU A 208 16.90 -18.77 -12.40
CA GLU A 208 16.97 -20.23 -12.37
C GLU A 208 16.57 -20.78 -10.98
N ASP A 209 17.05 -20.14 -9.91
CA ASP A 209 16.83 -20.56 -8.54
C ASP A 209 16.31 -19.45 -7.63
N ASN A 210 15.85 -19.85 -6.44
CA ASN A 210 15.54 -18.93 -5.36
C ASN A 210 16.78 -18.79 -4.48
N ALA A 211 17.23 -17.56 -4.25
CA ALA A 211 18.41 -17.32 -3.42
C ALA A 211 18.28 -16.07 -2.56
N GLY A 212 18.96 -16.09 -1.41
CA GLY A 212 19.01 -14.98 -0.47
C GLY A 212 20.37 -14.83 0.21
N VAL A 213 20.57 -13.67 0.83
CA VAL A 213 21.82 -13.27 1.50
C VAL A 213 21.51 -12.96 2.97
N ILE A 214 22.36 -13.43 3.89
CA ILE A 214 22.20 -13.13 5.32
C ILE A 214 22.65 -11.70 5.58
N VAL A 215 21.82 -10.94 6.29
CA VAL A 215 22.07 -9.53 6.62
C VAL A 215 21.82 -9.26 8.10
N ASN A 216 22.37 -8.15 8.57
CA ASN A 216 22.04 -7.58 9.87
C ASN A 216 20.70 -6.83 9.81
N PRO A 217 20.08 -6.49 10.96
CA PRO A 217 18.85 -5.70 10.98
C PRO A 217 18.94 -4.35 10.27
N LYS A 218 20.16 -3.80 10.14
CA LYS A 218 20.47 -2.57 9.39
C LYS A 218 20.52 -2.77 7.86
N GLY A 219 20.49 -4.01 7.37
CA GLY A 219 20.64 -4.33 5.94
C GLY A 219 22.08 -4.53 5.46
N GLU A 220 23.04 -4.54 6.37
CA GLU A 220 24.44 -4.84 6.05
C GLU A 220 24.64 -6.33 5.90
N MET A 221 25.36 -6.77 4.86
CA MET A 221 25.63 -8.18 4.63
C MET A 221 26.57 -8.77 5.68
N LYS A 222 26.32 -10.02 6.04
CA LYS A 222 27.25 -10.79 6.89
C LYS A 222 28.41 -11.38 6.09
N GLY A 223 28.14 -11.84 4.87
CA GLY A 223 29.16 -12.27 3.92
C GLY A 223 29.84 -11.08 3.23
N SER A 224 30.99 -11.33 2.62
CA SER A 224 31.78 -10.32 1.89
C SER A 224 31.53 -10.32 0.38
N ALA A 225 30.95 -11.39 -0.17
CA ALA A 225 30.69 -11.51 -1.61
C ALA A 225 29.41 -12.30 -1.88
N ILE A 226 28.75 -11.98 -3.01
CA ILE A 226 27.57 -12.68 -3.51
C ILE A 226 27.94 -13.51 -4.74
N THR A 227 27.50 -14.77 -4.75
CA THR A 227 27.64 -15.68 -5.89
C THR A 227 26.42 -15.60 -6.80
N GLY A 228 26.68 -15.43 -8.10
CA GLY A 228 25.65 -15.39 -9.14
C GLY A 228 25.01 -13.99 -9.32
N PRO A 229 24.05 -13.88 -10.24
CA PRO A 229 23.40 -12.61 -10.54
C PRO A 229 22.44 -12.19 -9.42
N VAL A 230 22.20 -10.88 -9.33
CA VAL A 230 21.28 -10.26 -8.38
C VAL A 230 20.21 -9.48 -9.14
N GLY A 231 18.96 -9.56 -8.69
CA GLY A 231 17.90 -8.73 -9.26
C GLY A 231 18.12 -7.24 -8.96
N LYS A 232 17.95 -6.40 -9.98
CA LYS A 232 18.03 -4.94 -9.93
C LYS A 232 17.20 -4.37 -8.77
N GLU A 233 16.02 -4.94 -8.53
CA GLU A 233 15.12 -4.54 -7.46
C GLU A 233 15.74 -4.73 -6.06
N ALA A 234 16.59 -5.74 -5.87
CA ALA A 234 17.31 -5.92 -4.61
C ALA A 234 18.52 -4.97 -4.52
N ALA A 235 19.24 -4.76 -5.63
CA ALA A 235 20.39 -3.86 -5.67
C ALA A 235 20.01 -2.39 -5.40
N GLU A 236 18.89 -1.92 -5.96
CA GLU A 236 18.39 -0.56 -5.75
C GLU A 236 17.98 -0.29 -4.29
N LEU A 237 17.47 -1.30 -3.59
CA LEU A 237 17.01 -1.18 -2.20
C LEU A 237 18.14 -1.31 -1.18
N TRP A 238 19.14 -2.14 -1.48
CA TRP A 238 20.17 -2.55 -0.53
C TRP A 238 21.57 -2.20 -1.07
N PRO A 239 22.12 -1.02 -0.73
CA PRO A 239 23.40 -0.56 -1.29
C PRO A 239 24.56 -1.53 -1.08
N ARG A 240 24.61 -2.20 0.09
CA ARG A 240 25.65 -3.20 0.38
C ARG A 240 25.53 -4.44 -0.50
N ILE A 241 24.31 -4.84 -0.85
CA ILE A 241 24.09 -5.96 -1.79
C ILE A 241 24.55 -5.54 -3.19
N ALA A 242 24.24 -4.32 -3.63
CA ALA A 242 24.72 -3.81 -4.91
C ALA A 242 26.26 -3.79 -4.99
N SER A 243 26.94 -3.25 -3.97
CA SER A 243 28.40 -3.16 -3.94
C SER A 243 29.11 -4.51 -3.94
N ASN A 244 28.50 -5.55 -3.37
CA ASN A 244 29.10 -6.89 -3.24
C ASN A 244 28.57 -7.88 -4.29
N SER A 245 27.79 -7.41 -5.26
CA SER A 245 27.27 -8.21 -6.38
C SER A 245 28.16 -8.10 -7.62
N GLY A 246 28.32 -9.21 -8.34
CA GLY A 246 29.08 -9.23 -9.59
C GLY A 246 28.26 -8.74 -10.78
N VAL A 247 27.07 -9.31 -10.97
CA VAL A 247 26.16 -8.97 -12.08
C VAL A 247 24.79 -8.60 -11.52
N VAL A 248 24.26 -7.47 -11.97
CA VAL A 248 22.91 -7.01 -11.63
C VAL A 248 22.05 -7.05 -12.89
N MET A 249 20.89 -7.71 -12.81
CA MET A 249 19.94 -7.87 -13.92
C MET A 249 18.65 -7.12 -13.67
#